data_AF-A0A9J6DRR2-F1
#
_entry.id   AF-A0A9J6DRR2-F1
#
_cell.length_a   1.000
_cell.length_b   1.000
_cell.length_c   1.000
_cell.angle_alpha   90.00
_cell.angle_beta   90.00
_cell.angle_gamma   90.00
#
_symmetry.space_group_name_H-M   'P 1'
#
loop_
_entity.id
_entity.type
_entity.pdbx_description
1 polymer ?
#
loop_
_entity_poly.entity_id
_entity_poly.type
_entity_poly.pdbx_seq_one_letter_code
_entity_poly.pdbx_strand_id
1 'polypeptide(L)'
;MREPFAKLGLERVFDAQKADLSGMTGHGCNPLHVDEVVHKAVIHVDESGATAAAVTLTGVRKSSFVLPEFRADHPFLFLIRKSDNNGILFVGEVNRL
;
A
#
# COMPACT_ATOMS: atom_id res chain seq x y z
N MET A 1 4.54 11.69 -7.41
CA MET A 1 3.13 11.23 -7.52
C MET A 1 2.29 11.96 -8.56
N ARG A 2 2.81 13.01 -9.24
CA ARG A 2 2.05 13.79 -10.23
C ARG A 2 1.52 12.96 -11.40
N GLU A 3 2.36 12.13 -12.02
CA GLU A 3 1.96 11.33 -13.20
C GLU A 3 0.84 10.31 -12.91
N PRO A 4 0.89 9.47 -11.85
CA PRO A 4 -0.24 8.61 -11.50
C PRO A 4 -1.54 9.37 -11.26
N PHE A 5 -1.48 10.53 -10.59
CA PHE A 5 -2.66 11.35 -10.34
C PHE A 5 -3.23 11.97 -11.61
N ALA A 6 -2.38 12.40 -12.55
CA ALA A 6 -2.82 12.86 -13.86
C ALA A 6 -3.56 11.75 -14.64
N LYS A 7 -3.04 10.51 -14.62
CA LYS A 7 -3.73 9.35 -15.23
C LYS A 7 -5.09 9.04 -14.58
N LEU A 8 -5.29 9.43 -13.32
CA LEU A 8 -6.56 9.33 -12.60
C LEU A 8 -7.48 10.55 -12.82
N GLY A 9 -7.07 11.53 -13.65
CA GLY A 9 -7.82 12.74 -13.96
C GLY A 9 -7.57 13.92 -13.02
N LEU A 10 -6.66 13.79 -12.06
CA LEU A 10 -6.33 14.84 -11.09
C LEU A 10 -5.18 15.72 -11.62
N GLU A 11 -5.43 16.47 -12.70
CA GLU A 11 -4.41 17.34 -13.32
C GLU A 11 -4.49 18.79 -12.85
N ARG A 12 -5.71 19.30 -12.71
CA ARG A 12 -5.99 20.72 -12.42
C ARG A 12 -5.34 21.21 -11.13
N VAL A 13 -5.20 20.34 -10.13
CA VAL A 13 -4.63 20.68 -8.83
C VAL A 13 -3.13 21.04 -8.92
N PHE A 14 -2.44 20.56 -9.97
CA PHE A 14 -1.02 20.82 -10.23
C PHE A 14 -0.77 22.01 -11.18
N ASP A 15 -1.82 22.68 -11.65
CA ASP A 15 -1.72 23.81 -12.58
C ASP A 15 -1.88 25.12 -11.80
N ALA A 16 -0.83 25.93 -11.75
CA ALA A 16 -0.81 27.21 -11.02
C ALA A 16 -1.88 28.22 -11.48
N GLN A 17 -2.39 28.08 -12.71
CA GLN A 17 -3.40 28.99 -13.27
C GLN A 17 -4.83 28.42 -13.17
N LYS A 18 -4.98 27.09 -13.06
CA LYS A 18 -6.29 26.43 -13.07
C LYS A 18 -6.68 25.78 -11.73
N ALA A 19 -5.73 25.60 -10.82
CA ALA A 19 -6.01 25.05 -9.50
C ALA A 19 -6.97 25.97 -8.74
N ASP A 20 -7.95 25.37 -8.07
CA ASP A 20 -8.85 26.07 -7.17
C ASP A 20 -8.83 25.33 -5.84
N LEU A 21 -8.05 25.89 -4.92
CA LEU A 21 -7.93 25.48 -3.54
C LEU A 21 -8.48 26.56 -2.60
N SER A 22 -9.42 27.40 -3.08
CA SER A 22 -10.02 28.48 -2.30
C SER A 22 -10.72 28.00 -1.03
N GLY A 23 -11.19 26.74 -0.99
CA GLY A 23 -11.73 26.12 0.22
C GLY A 23 -10.70 25.95 1.36
N MET A 24 -9.39 26.01 1.07
CA MET A 24 -8.32 25.98 2.07
C MET A 24 -7.89 27.38 2.52
N THR A 25 -7.80 28.34 1.59
CA THR A 25 -7.28 29.70 1.89
C THR A 25 -8.36 30.71 2.24
N GLY A 26 -9.62 30.44 1.90
CA GLY A 26 -10.67 31.45 1.86
C GLY A 26 -10.63 32.29 0.58
N HIS A 27 -11.73 32.98 0.30
CA HIS A 27 -11.86 33.88 -0.84
C HIS A 27 -11.09 35.19 -0.60
N GLY A 28 -10.31 35.65 -1.59
CA GLY A 28 -9.50 36.89 -1.51
C GLY A 28 -8.02 36.69 -1.15
N CYS A 29 -7.59 35.45 -0.91
CA CYS A 29 -6.19 35.09 -0.74
C CYS A 29 -5.51 34.72 -2.07
N ASN A 30 -4.17 34.65 -2.06
CA ASN A 30 -3.40 34.24 -3.23
C ASN A 30 -3.77 32.80 -3.68
N PRO A 31 -3.91 32.55 -4.99
CA PRO A 31 -4.19 31.22 -5.51
C PRO A 31 -3.13 30.20 -5.09
N LEU A 32 -3.56 29.02 -4.66
CA LEU A 32 -2.68 27.88 -4.36
C LEU A 32 -2.82 26.80 -5.43
N HIS A 33 -1.71 26.12 -5.68
CA HIS A 33 -1.65 24.88 -6.44
C HIS A 33 -0.70 23.91 -5.73
N VAL A 34 -0.81 22.64 -6.07
CA VAL A 34 0.11 21.61 -5.59
C VAL A 34 1.30 21.57 -6.55
N ASP A 35 2.48 21.92 -6.05
CA ASP A 35 3.71 21.85 -6.84
C ASP A 35 4.20 20.40 -6.97
N GLU A 36 4.38 19.72 -5.83
CA GLU A 36 4.85 18.35 -5.78
C GLU A 36 4.07 17.52 -4.75
N VAL A 37 3.88 16.22 -5.05
CA VAL A 37 3.48 15.21 -4.07
C VAL A 37 4.50 14.08 -4.07
N VAL A 38 5.16 13.92 -2.93
CA VAL A 38 6.15 12.88 -2.65
C VAL A 38 5.50 11.80 -1.79
N HIS A 39 5.60 10.55 -2.23
CA HIS A 39 5.15 9.39 -1.47
C HIS A 39 6.33 8.43 -1.28
N LYS A 40 6.64 8.12 -0.04
CA LYS A 40 7.72 7.19 0.34
C LYS A 40 7.20 6.21 1.38
N ALA A 41 7.39 4.93 1.13
CA ALA A 41 7.05 3.84 2.03
C ALA A 41 8.27 2.95 2.23
N VAL A 42 8.43 2.41 3.44
CA VAL A 42 9.50 1.46 3.80
C VAL A 42 8.85 0.32 4.55
N ILE A 43 9.19 -0.91 4.17
CA ILE A 43 8.71 -2.14 4.81
C ILE A 43 9.94 -2.96 5.17
N HIS A 44 10.00 -3.37 6.43
CA HIS A 44 10.99 -4.31 6.93
C HIS A 44 10.26 -5.60 7.29
N VAL A 45 10.70 -6.71 6.74
CA VAL A 45 10.19 -8.04 7.07
C VAL A 45 11.33 -8.82 7.68
N ASP A 46 11.13 -9.30 8.89
CA ASP A 46 12.06 -10.15 9.60
C ASP A 46 11.31 -11.33 10.24
N GLU A 47 12.06 -12.29 10.76
CA GLU A 47 11.52 -13.48 11.41
C GLU A 47 10.72 -13.13 12.67
N SER A 48 11.09 -12.02 13.34
CA SER A 48 10.43 -11.58 14.57
C SER A 48 8.99 -11.11 14.32
N GLY A 49 8.73 -10.52 13.14
CA GLY A 49 7.42 -10.08 12.67
C GLY A 49 6.40 -11.19 12.38
N ALA A 50 6.82 -12.46 12.39
CA ALA A 50 5.98 -13.65 12.16
C ALA A 50 5.94 -14.62 13.35
N THR A 51 6.48 -14.24 14.52
CA THR A 51 6.68 -15.15 15.66
C THR A 51 5.38 -15.67 16.30
N ALA A 52 4.22 -15.04 16.06
CA ALA A 52 2.96 -15.42 16.72
C ALA A 52 2.03 -16.35 15.90
N ALA A 53 2.27 -16.58 14.59
CA ALA A 53 1.37 -17.40 13.76
C ALA A 53 1.75 -18.89 13.68
N ALA A 54 2.97 -19.26 14.09
CA ALA A 54 3.48 -20.64 13.99
C ALA A 54 3.15 -21.54 15.20
N VAL A 55 2.17 -21.17 16.04
CA VAL A 55 1.59 -22.07 17.04
C VAL A 55 0.11 -22.27 16.74
N THR A 56 -0.16 -22.96 15.65
CA THR A 56 -1.44 -23.67 15.50
C THR A 56 -1.17 -25.17 15.58
N LEU A 57 -0.95 -25.64 16.80
CA LEU A 57 -1.11 -27.04 17.18
C LEU A 57 -2.60 -27.38 17.00
N THR A 58 -2.97 -27.89 15.83
CA THR A 58 -4.20 -28.69 15.70
C THR A 58 -3.79 -30.14 15.54
N GLY A 59 -3.85 -30.86 16.66
CA GLY A 59 -3.72 -32.31 16.69
C GLY A 59 -4.85 -32.94 15.89
N VAL A 60 -4.62 -33.17 14.60
CA VAL A 60 -5.40 -34.10 13.80
C VAL A 60 -4.40 -34.98 13.06
N ARG A 61 -4.15 -36.17 13.64
CA ARG A 61 -3.46 -37.25 12.92
C ARG A 61 -4.39 -37.76 11.81
N LYS A 62 -4.37 -37.12 10.65
CA LYS A 62 -4.79 -37.74 9.39
C LYS A 62 -3.53 -38.21 8.68
N SER A 63 -3.26 -39.51 8.69
CA SER A 63 -2.00 -40.10 8.21
C SER A 63 -1.81 -40.05 6.69
N SER A 64 -2.53 -39.20 5.97
CA SER A 64 -2.48 -39.10 4.50
C SER A 64 -2.69 -37.68 3.96
N PHE A 65 -2.75 -36.66 4.80
CA PHE A 65 -2.97 -35.28 4.33
C PHE A 65 -1.63 -34.59 4.05
N VAL A 66 -1.29 -34.41 2.77
CA VAL A 66 -0.17 -33.56 2.35
C VAL A 66 -0.61 -32.11 2.50
N LEU A 67 0.05 -31.35 3.39
CA LEU A 67 -0.17 -29.92 3.49
C LEU A 67 0.35 -29.23 2.23
N PRO A 68 -0.38 -28.24 1.68
CA PRO A 68 0.12 -27.46 0.55
C PRO A 68 1.38 -26.69 0.99
N GLU A 69 2.44 -26.81 0.19
CA GLU A 69 3.68 -26.07 0.38
C GLU A 69 3.59 -24.72 -0.35
N PHE A 70 3.97 -23.63 0.33
CA PHE A 70 4.08 -22.32 -0.27
C PHE A 70 5.55 -21.88 -0.24
N ARG A 71 6.14 -21.66 -1.41
CA ARG A 71 7.49 -21.11 -1.58
C ARG A 71 7.39 -19.79 -2.35
N ALA A 72 7.76 -18.70 -1.69
CA ALA A 72 7.92 -17.39 -2.31
C ALA A 72 9.39 -17.18 -2.70
N ASP A 73 9.89 -17.98 -3.64
CA ASP A 73 11.28 -17.98 -4.13
C ASP A 73 11.43 -17.36 -5.55
N HIS A 74 10.38 -16.70 -6.03
CA HIS A 74 10.26 -16.04 -7.32
C HIS A 74 9.36 -14.80 -7.17
N PRO A 75 9.26 -13.90 -8.15
CA PRO A 75 8.53 -12.65 -8.00
C PRO A 75 7.11 -12.82 -7.44
N PHE A 76 6.77 -12.05 -6.41
CA PHE A 76 5.47 -12.13 -5.75
C PHE A 76 4.93 -10.75 -5.36
N LEU A 77 3.60 -10.67 -5.25
CA LEU A 77 2.90 -9.52 -4.69
C LEU A 77 2.62 -9.76 -3.21
N PHE A 78 2.66 -8.70 -2.41
CA PHE A 78 2.22 -8.74 -1.02
C PHE A 78 1.26 -7.59 -0.71
N LEU A 79 0.42 -7.82 0.30
CA LEU A 79 -0.49 -6.82 0.83
C LEU A 79 -0.43 -6.84 2.36
N ILE A 80 -0.35 -5.66 2.96
CA ILE A 80 -0.64 -5.46 4.38
C ILE A 80 -2.02 -4.84 4.44
N ARG A 81 -2.99 -5.57 4.98
CA ARG A 81 -4.39 -5.14 5.04
C ARG A 81 -4.93 -5.16 6.46
N LYS A 82 -5.88 -4.28 6.71
CA LYS A 82 -6.68 -4.29 7.94
C LYS A 82 -7.79 -5.35 7.80
N SER A 83 -7.83 -6.33 8.70
CA SER A 83 -8.73 -7.48 8.58
C SER A 83 -10.21 -7.17 8.80
N ASP A 84 -10.53 -6.10 9.54
CA ASP A 84 -11.90 -5.72 9.91
C ASP A 84 -12.70 -5.15 8.73
N ASN A 85 -12.06 -4.36 7.85
CA ASN A 85 -12.70 -3.67 6.73
C ASN A 85 -12.03 -3.96 5.38
N ASN A 86 -11.05 -4.86 5.35
CA ASN A 86 -10.28 -5.24 4.17
C ASN A 86 -9.52 -4.04 3.52
N GLY A 87 -9.29 -2.97 4.26
CA GLY A 87 -8.54 -1.79 3.80
C GLY A 87 -7.08 -2.14 3.54
N ILE A 88 -6.56 -1.77 2.37
CA ILE A 88 -5.17 -1.99 1.98
C ILE A 88 -4.32 -0.86 2.57
N LEU A 89 -3.39 -1.21 3.46
CA LEU A 89 -2.44 -0.27 4.07
C LEU A 89 -1.18 -0.18 3.21
N PHE A 90 -0.71 -1.33 2.72
CA PHE A 90 0.42 -1.42 1.79
C PHE A 90 0.14 -2.47 0.73
N VAL A 91 0.63 -2.20 -0.48
CA VAL A 91 0.70 -3.14 -1.59
C VAL A 91 2.06 -2.97 -2.25
N GLY A 92 2.68 -4.09 -2.62
CA GLY A 92 3.98 -4.05 -3.28
C GLY A 92 4.29 -5.34 -4.00
N GLU A 93 5.34 -5.26 -4.80
CA GLU A 93 5.90 -6.36 -5.56
C GLU A 93 7.35 -6.58 -5.12
N VAL A 94 7.72 -7.84 -4.88
CA VAL A 94 9.10 -8.25 -4.64
C VAL A 94 9.57 -8.96 -5.90
N ASN A 95 10.42 -8.29 -6.67
CA ASN A 95 10.99 -8.82 -7.92
C ASN A 95 12.37 -9.49 -7.73
N ARG A 96 12.97 -9.33 -6.55
CA ARG A 96 14.26 -9.91 -6.17
C ARG A 96 14.33 -10.02 -4.65
N LEU A 97 14.79 -11.17 -4.17
CA LEU A 97 15.07 -11.47 -2.76
C LEU A 97 16.56 -11.30 -2.45
#